data_AF-A0A0K3AVG7-F1
#
_entry.id   AF-A0A0K3AVG7-F1
#
_cell.length_a   1.000
_cell.length_b   1.000
_cell.length_c   1.000
_cell.angle_alpha   90.00
_cell.angle_beta   90.00
_cell.angle_gamma   90.00
#
_symmetry.space_group_name_H-M   'P 1'
#
loop_
_entity.id
_entity.type
_entity.pdbx_description
1 polymer ?
#
loop_
_entity_poly.entity_id
_entity_poly.type
_entity_poly.pdbx_seq_one_letter_code
_entity_poly.pdbx_strand_id
1 'polypeptide(L)'
;MVPVQIRSAAHRRPTVVMALTCVADQQNELYLGPDDLIKMAREIVTAKGCAGPNCEYVLNLAENLRKLFPNDEDDHLFQLEHHVRIAKVRA
;
A
#
# COMPACT_ATOMS: atom_id res chain seq x y z
N MET A 1 -6.31 -15.25 13.67
CA MET A 1 -5.73 -15.75 12.41
C MET A 1 -6.79 -15.68 11.32
N VAL A 2 -6.44 -15.27 10.11
CA VAL A 2 -7.35 -15.18 8.96
C VAL A 2 -6.99 -16.25 7.91
N PRO A 3 -7.97 -16.84 7.22
CA PRO A 3 -7.71 -17.76 6.12
C PRO A 3 -7.15 -16.99 4.91
N VAL A 4 -5.99 -17.41 4.41
CA VAL A 4 -5.34 -16.83 3.22
C VAL A 4 -5.25 -17.90 2.14
N GLN A 5 -5.71 -17.58 0.94
CA GLN A 5 -5.63 -18.45 -0.21
C GLN A 5 -4.28 -18.25 -0.92
N ILE A 6 -3.48 -19.30 -0.96
CA ILE A 6 -2.20 -19.30 -1.67
C ILE A 6 -2.38 -20.04 -2.99
N ARG A 7 -2.03 -19.37 -4.08
CA ARG A 7 -1.88 -19.98 -5.41
C ARG A 7 -0.41 -20.32 -5.62
N SER A 8 -0.12 -21.58 -5.92
CA SER A 8 1.24 -22.04 -6.20
C SER A 8 1.28 -22.64 -7.60
N ALA A 9 2.30 -22.30 -8.38
CA ALA A 9 2.51 -22.93 -9.69
C ALA A 9 2.67 -24.47 -9.59
N ALA A 10 3.11 -24.98 -8.43
CA ALA A 10 3.26 -26.41 -8.17
C ALA A 10 1.95 -27.13 -7.82
N HIS A 11 0.88 -26.41 -7.44
CA HIS A 11 -0.38 -27.00 -6.99
C HIS A 11 -1.54 -26.53 -7.86
N ARG A 12 -2.23 -27.48 -8.52
CA ARG A 12 -3.41 -27.19 -9.37
C ARG A 12 -4.61 -26.65 -8.60
N ARG A 13 -4.70 -26.86 -7.29
CA ARG A 13 -5.78 -26.34 -6.44
C ARG A 13 -5.23 -25.29 -5.48
N PRO A 14 -5.96 -24.18 -5.26
CA PRO A 14 -5.58 -23.22 -4.24
C PRO A 14 -5.57 -23.87 -2.86
N THR A 15 -4.53 -23.59 -2.07
CA THR A 15 -4.42 -24.04 -0.70
C THR A 15 -4.81 -22.90 0.24
N VAL A 16 -5.55 -23.21 1.29
CA VAL A 16 -5.88 -22.23 2.34
C VAL A 16 -4.96 -22.48 3.53
N VAL A 17 -4.29 -21.43 3.99
CA VAL A 17 -3.49 -21.45 5.23
C VAL A 17 -4.07 -20.45 6.22
N MET A 18 -3.93 -20.72 7.51
CA MET A 18 -4.27 -19.75 8.54
C MET A 18 -3.06 -18.85 8.78
N ALA A 19 -3.23 -17.54 8.65
CA ALA A 19 -2.19 -16.54 8.87
C ALA A 19 -2.54 -15.61 10.05
N LEU A 20 -1.54 -15.16 10.80
CA LEU A 20 -1.72 -14.06 11.75
C LEU A 20 -1.58 -12.74 10.98
N THR A 21 -2.56 -11.84 11.11
CA THR A 21 -2.57 -10.52 10.47
C THR A 21 -2.90 -9.45 11.50
N CYS A 22 -2.21 -8.32 11.42
CA CYS A 22 -2.47 -7.15 12.25
C CYS A 22 -3.19 -6.11 11.40
N VAL A 23 -4.50 -5.93 11.63
CA VAL A 23 -5.32 -4.93 10.94
C VAL A 23 -6.00 -4.08 12.01
N ALA A 24 -5.77 -2.78 11.97
CA ALA A 24 -6.50 -1.83 12.82
C ALA A 24 -7.88 -1.57 12.21
N ASP A 25 -8.92 -1.54 13.04
CA ASP A 25 -10.29 -1.24 12.60
C ASP A 25 -10.53 0.29 12.50
N GLN A 26 -11.75 0.65 12.10
CA GLN A 26 -12.15 2.05 11.94
C GLN A 26 -12.32 2.78 13.29
N GLN A 27 -12.30 2.06 14.41
CA GLN A 27 -12.38 2.63 15.76
C GLN A 27 -10.99 3.04 16.29
N ASN A 28 -9.91 2.70 15.57
CA ASN A 28 -8.56 3.12 15.92
C ASN A 28 -8.42 4.65 15.86
N GLU A 29 -7.85 5.24 16.91
CA GLU A 29 -7.68 6.71 17.03
C GLU A 29 -6.83 7.35 15.93
N LEU A 30 -5.99 6.56 15.23
CA LEU A 30 -5.15 6.99 14.14
C LEU A 30 -5.81 6.81 12.75
N TYR A 31 -7.04 6.27 12.69
CA TYR A 31 -7.74 6.08 11.43
C TYR A 31 -8.29 7.41 10.90
N LEU A 32 -7.74 7.88 9.78
CA LEU A 32 -8.14 9.15 9.14
C LEU A 32 -9.32 9.01 8.15
N GLY A 33 -9.72 7.77 7.84
CA GLY A 33 -10.78 7.50 6.86
C GLY A 33 -10.32 7.52 5.40
N PRO A 34 -11.23 7.21 4.46
CA PRO A 34 -11.01 7.41 3.03
C PRO A 34 -10.90 8.90 2.69
N ASP A 35 -10.06 9.24 1.71
CA ASP A 35 -9.88 10.62 1.26
C ASP A 35 -9.55 10.66 -0.24
N ASP A 36 -9.52 11.87 -0.82
CA ASP A 36 -9.12 12.12 -2.19
C ASP A 36 -7.61 11.88 -2.41
N LEU A 37 -7.25 11.25 -3.52
CA LEU A 37 -5.87 10.88 -3.84
C LEU A 37 -4.92 12.08 -3.94
N ILE A 38 -5.41 13.23 -4.43
CA ILE A 38 -4.59 14.45 -4.54
C ILE A 38 -4.36 15.03 -3.15
N LYS A 39 -5.38 15.02 -2.28
CA LYS A 39 -5.23 15.46 -0.89
C LYS A 39 -4.26 14.55 -0.12
N MET A 40 -4.43 13.24 -0.20
CA MET A 40 -3.51 12.26 0.41
C MET A 40 -2.07 12.46 -0.09
N ALA A 41 -1.87 12.61 -1.41
CA ALA A 41 -0.54 12.84 -1.97
C ALA A 41 0.12 14.12 -1.41
N ARG A 42 -0.61 15.21 -1.23
CA ARG A 42 -0.08 16.45 -0.63
C ARG A 42 0.37 16.22 0.81
N GLU A 43 -0.45 15.54 1.61
CA GLU A 43 -0.11 15.20 3.00
C GLU A 43 1.13 14.29 3.06
N ILE A 44 1.16 13.23 2.26
CA ILE A 44 2.27 12.27 2.17
C ILE A 44 3.61 12.93 1.82
N VAL A 45 3.62 13.89 0.88
CA VAL A 45 4.86 14.54 0.43
C VAL A 45 5.45 15.45 1.52
N THR A 46 4.60 16.03 2.36
CA THR A 46 5.02 16.91 3.47
C THR A 46 5.34 16.14 4.77
N ALA A 47 4.84 14.92 4.92
CA ALA A 47 4.99 14.12 6.13
C ALA A 47 6.36 13.44 6.26
N LYS A 48 6.92 13.44 7.48
CA LYS A 48 8.17 12.76 7.83
C LYS A 48 8.13 12.24 9.26
N GLY A 49 8.56 11.00 9.43
CA GLY A 49 8.71 10.35 10.74
C GLY A 49 10.17 9.99 11.05
N CYS A 50 10.37 9.23 12.12
CA CYS A 50 11.68 8.69 12.50
C CYS A 50 12.29 7.76 11.44
N ALA A 51 11.44 7.11 10.62
CA ALA A 51 11.85 6.24 9.53
C ALA A 51 12.14 6.99 8.20
N GLY A 52 11.98 8.32 8.17
CA GLY A 52 12.19 9.13 6.98
C GLY A 52 10.91 9.72 6.37
N PRO A 53 10.99 10.28 5.16
CA PRO A 53 9.86 10.90 4.45
C PRO A 53 8.78 9.87 4.08
N ASN A 54 7.50 10.20 4.27
CA ASN A 54 6.41 9.28 3.96
C ASN A 54 6.28 9.01 2.44
N CYS A 55 6.70 9.96 1.59
CA CYS A 55 6.77 9.72 0.15
C CYS A 55 7.69 8.56 -0.24
N GLU A 56 8.79 8.31 0.50
CA GLU A 56 9.68 7.18 0.21
C GLU A 56 9.01 5.85 0.51
N TYR A 57 8.21 5.79 1.57
CA TYR A 57 7.41 4.60 1.89
C TYR A 57 6.48 4.20 0.74
N VAL A 58 5.66 5.14 0.25
CA VAL A 58 4.70 4.87 -0.84
C VAL A 58 5.41 4.48 -2.14
N LEU A 59 6.45 5.21 -2.52
CA LEU A 59 7.18 4.94 -3.77
C LEU A 59 7.90 3.58 -3.73
N ASN A 60 8.53 3.25 -2.60
CA ASN A 60 9.19 1.96 -2.42
C ASN A 60 8.18 0.81 -2.42
N LEU A 61 7.01 0.98 -1.81
CA LEU A 61 5.95 -0.02 -1.82
C LEU A 61 5.49 -0.33 -3.24
N ALA A 62 5.15 0.71 -4.02
CA ALA A 62 4.71 0.55 -5.40
C ALA A 62 5.78 -0.10 -6.29
N GLU A 63 7.05 0.28 -6.13
CA GLU A 63 8.16 -0.34 -6.85
C GLU A 63 8.34 -1.82 -6.50
N ASN A 64 8.29 -2.17 -5.21
CA ASN A 64 8.47 -3.56 -4.79
C ASN A 64 7.29 -4.45 -5.19
N LEU A 65 6.05 -3.95 -5.16
CA LEU A 65 4.90 -4.72 -5.62
C LEU A 65 5.01 -5.02 -7.13
N ARG A 66 5.40 -4.05 -7.95
CA ARG A 66 5.66 -4.30 -9.39
C ARG A 66 6.76 -5.34 -9.63
N LYS A 67 7.79 -5.39 -8.78
CA LYS A 67 8.89 -6.37 -8.89
C LYS A 67 8.49 -7.77 -8.46
N LEU A 68 7.78 -7.89 -7.33
CA LEU A 68 7.45 -9.17 -6.71
C LEU A 68 6.19 -9.80 -7.32
N PHE A 69 5.23 -8.97 -7.74
CA PHE A 69 3.92 -9.39 -8.21
C PHE A 69 3.56 -8.63 -9.52
N PRO A 70 4.29 -8.88 -10.62
CA PRO A 70 4.17 -8.10 -11.86
C PRO A 70 2.80 -8.22 -12.56
N ASN A 71 1.97 -9.19 -12.16
CA ASN A 71 0.63 -9.40 -12.72
C ASN A 71 -0.49 -8.90 -11.80
N ASP A 72 -0.17 -8.40 -10.60
CA ASP A 72 -1.16 -7.86 -9.68
C ASP A 72 -1.32 -6.36 -9.93
N GLU A 73 -2.57 -5.92 -10.03
CA GLU A 73 -2.94 -4.51 -10.18
C GLU A 73 -3.55 -3.99 -8.88
N ASP A 74 -2.87 -3.02 -8.27
CA ASP A 74 -3.40 -2.22 -7.16
C ASP A 74 -3.64 -0.79 -7.66
N ASP A 75 -4.83 -0.57 -8.24
CA ASP A 75 -5.22 0.70 -8.83
C ASP A 75 -5.07 1.86 -7.85
N HIS A 76 -5.44 1.65 -6.59
CA HIS A 76 -5.38 2.68 -5.57
C HIS A 76 -3.94 3.11 -5.31
N LEU A 77 -3.04 2.13 -5.08
CA LEU A 77 -1.63 2.43 -4.82
C LEU A 77 -0.95 3.09 -6.02
N PHE A 78 -1.18 2.60 -7.25
CA PHE A 78 -0.50 3.15 -8.43
C PHE A 78 -1.01 4.54 -8.80
N GLN A 79 -2.31 4.83 -8.61
CA GLN A 79 -2.83 6.20 -8.76
C GLN A 79 -2.27 7.12 -7.67
N LEU A 80 -2.18 6.64 -6.42
CA LEU A 80 -1.56 7.41 -5.34
C LEU A 80 -0.09 7.71 -5.61
N GLU A 81 0.68 6.71 -6.08
CA GLU A 81 2.07 6.87 -6.49
C GLU A 81 2.21 7.98 -7.54
N HIS A 82 1.35 7.98 -8.56
CA HIS A 82 1.33 9.00 -9.60
C HIS A 82 1.13 10.40 -9.03
N HIS A 83 0.14 10.59 -8.15
CA HIS A 83 -0.10 11.88 -7.51
C HIS A 83 1.02 12.31 -6.57
N VAL A 84 1.64 11.39 -5.83
CA VAL A 84 2.82 11.66 -4.99
C VAL A 84 3.99 12.14 -5.84
N ARG A 85 4.25 11.52 -7.00
CA ARG A 85 5.33 11.96 -7.91
C ARG A 85 5.09 13.38 -8.44
N ILE A 86 3.85 13.68 -8.86
CA ILE A 86 3.48 15.03 -9.33
C ILE A 86 3.65 16.07 -8.22
N ALA A 87 3.15 15.76 -7.02
CA ALA A 87 3.21 16.67 -5.88
C ALA A 87 4.66 16.90 -5.41
N LYS A 88 5.52 15.88 -5.42
CA LYS A 88 6.94 15.99 -5.05
C LYS A 88 7.76 16.84 -6.01
N VAL A 89 7.41 16.91 -7.29
CA VAL A 89 8.07 17.80 -8.26
C VAL A 89 7.70 19.28 -8.02
N ARG A 90 6.56 19.53 -7.39
CA ARG A 90 6.02 20.88 -7.14
C ARG A 90 6.30 21.41 -5.72
N ALA A 91 6.85 20.57 -4.85
CA ALA A 91 7.22 20.88 -3.47
C ALA A 91 8.69 21.28 -3.39
#